data_AF-A0A4Z2EIQ5-F1
#
_entry.id   AF-A0A4Z2EIQ5-F1
#
_cell.length_a   1.000
_cell.length_b   1.000
_cell.length_c   1.000
_cell.angle_alpha   90.00
_cell.angle_beta   90.00
_cell.angle_gamma   90.00
#
_symmetry.space_group_name_H-M   'P 1'
#
loop_
_entity.id
_entity.type
_entity.pdbx_description
1 polymer ?
#
loop_
_entity_poly.entity_id
_entity_poly.type
_entity_poly.pdbx_seq_one_letter_code
_entity_poly.pdbx_strand_id
1 'polypeptide(L)'
;MKKPVNLLYLKIIVYGSGLQTRAFQYVSDLVNGLVLLMNSNISSPVNLGNPEEHTILEFAQLIKSLVVSRSQIQFLPEAQDDPQRRRPDIRKAKMMLGWEPVVRVTHVFCLATA
;
A
#
# COMPACT_ATOMS: atom_id res chain seq x y z
N MET A 1 -11.69 25.08 -17.75
CA MET A 1 -12.48 23.92 -17.29
C MET A 1 -11.79 22.63 -17.76
N LYS A 2 -11.31 21.78 -16.85
CA LYS A 2 -10.81 20.44 -17.22
C LYS A 2 -12.03 19.53 -17.43
N LYS A 3 -12.12 18.87 -18.59
CA LYS A 3 -13.17 17.85 -18.82
C LYS A 3 -13.00 16.71 -17.79
N PRO A 4 -14.09 16.13 -17.27
CA PRO A 4 -14.00 14.99 -16.38
C PRO A 4 -13.29 13.84 -17.11
N VAL A 5 -12.23 13.33 -16.51
CA VAL A 5 -11.46 12.21 -17.04
C VAL A 5 -12.22 10.93 -16.70
N ASN A 6 -12.62 10.17 -17.71
CA ASN A 6 -13.28 8.89 -17.49
C ASN A 6 -12.24 7.83 -17.12
N LEU A 7 -12.15 7.52 -15.83
CA LEU A 7 -11.19 6.57 -15.26
C LEU A 7 -11.48 5.11 -15.65
N LEU A 8 -12.67 4.79 -16.16
CA LEU A 8 -13.04 3.41 -16.54
C LEU A 8 -12.30 2.88 -17.79
N TYR A 9 -11.64 3.77 -18.52
CA TYR A 9 -10.93 3.46 -19.76
C TYR A 9 -9.44 3.83 -19.73
N LEU A 10 -8.96 4.40 -18.62
CA LEU A 10 -7.54 4.71 -18.45
C LEU A 10 -6.76 3.44 -18.14
N LYS A 11 -5.66 3.23 -18.86
CA LYS A 11 -4.81 2.04 -18.65
C LYS A 11 -4.15 2.09 -17.29
N ILE A 12 -4.07 0.93 -16.64
CA ILE A 12 -3.23 0.74 -15.45
C ILE A 12 -1.85 0.35 -15.96
N ILE A 13 -0.84 1.15 -15.65
CA ILE A 13 0.54 0.91 -16.11
C ILE A 13 1.30 0.16 -15.03
N VAL A 14 1.90 -0.96 -15.41
CA VAL A 14 2.82 -1.74 -14.57
C VAL A 14 4.20 -1.68 -15.22
N TYR A 15 5.20 -1.21 -14.48
CA TYR A 15 6.58 -1.25 -14.94
C TYR A 15 7.21 -2.60 -14.58
N GLY A 16 7.90 -3.22 -15.53
CA GLY A 16 8.47 -4.57 -15.41
C GLY A 16 7.42 -5.68 -15.48
N SER A 17 7.75 -6.81 -14.87
CA SER A 17 6.85 -7.98 -14.77
C SER A 17 5.69 -7.78 -13.79
N GLY A 18 5.79 -6.80 -12.88
CA GLY A 18 4.87 -6.61 -11.78
C GLY A 18 5.11 -7.54 -10.58
N LEU A 19 6.14 -8.39 -10.63
CA LEU A 19 6.51 -9.33 -9.55
C LEU A 19 7.24 -8.65 -8.38
N GLN A 20 7.71 -7.42 -8.56
CA GLN A 20 8.26 -6.64 -7.47
C GLN A 20 7.20 -6.43 -6.39
N THR A 21 7.63 -6.48 -5.13
CA THR A 21 6.72 -6.47 -3.99
C THR A 21 6.71 -5.14 -3.28
N ARG A 22 5.54 -4.72 -2.80
CA ARG A 22 5.35 -3.54 -1.96
C ARG A 22 4.55 -3.92 -0.73
N ALA A 23 4.86 -3.24 0.36
CA ALA A 23 4.10 -3.34 1.59
C ALA A 23 3.29 -2.06 1.77
N PHE A 24 1.96 -2.20 1.73
CA PHE A 24 1.03 -1.07 1.77
C PHE A 24 0.42 -0.94 3.17
N GLN A 25 0.46 0.28 3.72
CA GLN A 25 -0.11 0.59 5.02
C GLN A 25 -1.32 1.49 4.87
N TYR A 26 -2.40 1.14 5.57
CA TYR A 26 -3.56 2.01 5.64
C TYR A 26 -3.36 3.15 6.65
N VAL A 27 -3.93 4.31 6.34
CA VAL A 27 -3.68 5.55 7.09
C VAL A 27 -4.14 5.47 8.54
N SER A 28 -5.25 4.80 8.85
CA SER A 28 -5.72 4.70 10.24
C SER A 28 -4.74 3.94 11.12
N ASP A 29 -4.12 2.86 10.59
CA ASP A 29 -3.10 2.11 11.31
C ASP A 29 -1.88 2.99 11.59
N LEU A 30 -1.43 3.77 10.60
CA LEU A 30 -0.31 4.70 10.76
C LEU A 30 -0.59 5.76 11.83
N VAL A 31 -1.77 6.38 11.79
CA VAL A 31 -2.18 7.39 12.78
C VAL A 31 -2.18 6.80 14.19
N ASN A 32 -2.75 5.60 14.37
CA ASN A 32 -2.72 4.90 15.66
C ASN A 32 -1.29 4.67 16.16
N GLY A 33 -0.39 4.23 15.27
CA GLY A 33 1.01 3.98 15.62
C GLY A 33 1.76 5.26 16.00
N LEU A 34 1.50 6.36 15.29
CA LEU A 34 2.09 7.67 15.57
C LEU A 34 1.66 8.21 16.94
N VAL A 35 0.37 8.10 17.27
CA VAL A 35 -0.16 8.53 18.57
C VAL A 35 0.47 7.71 19.71
N LEU A 36 0.58 6.38 19.56
CA LEU A 36 1.24 5.54 20.56
C LEU A 36 2.71 5.87 20.74
N LEU A 37 3.44 6.06 19.64
CA LEU A 37 4.86 6.43 19.69
C LEU A 37 5.08 7.78 20.38
N MET A 38 4.27 8.79 20.04
CA MET A 38 4.35 10.14 20.61
C MET A 38 4.11 10.15 22.14
N ASN A 39 3.27 9.25 22.64
CA ASN A 39 2.97 9.12 24.07
C ASN A 39 3.89 8.11 24.81
N SER A 40 4.89 7.56 24.13
CA SER A 40 5.85 6.62 24.71
C SER A 40 7.12 7.31 25.18
N ASN A 41 7.93 6.61 25.97
CA ASN A 41 9.27 7.07 26.36
C ASN A 41 10.37 6.66 25.37
N ILE A 42 10.01 6.25 24.14
CA ILE A 42 10.97 5.74 23.15
C ILE A 42 11.57 6.90 22.35
N SER A 43 12.88 7.10 22.47
CA SER A 43 13.62 8.14 21.74
C SER A 43 14.36 7.65 20.49
N SER A 44 14.46 6.32 20.32
CA SER A 44 15.16 5.71 19.18
C SER A 44 14.19 5.38 18.04
N PRO A 45 14.61 5.36 16.76
CA PRO A 45 13.72 5.14 15.61
C PRO A 45 12.85 3.89 15.74
N VAL A 46 11.58 4.00 15.34
CA VAL A 46 10.62 2.89 15.31
C VAL A 46 9.97 2.84 13.94
N ASN A 47 10.06 1.69 13.28
CA ASN A 47 9.34 1.48 12.02
C ASN A 47 7.85 1.30 12.31
N LEU A 48 7.04 2.19 11.78
CA LEU A 48 5.59 2.03 11.68
C LEU A 48 5.29 1.69 10.22
N GLY A 49 4.82 0.47 10.00
CA GLY A 49 4.78 -0.17 8.69
C GLY A 49 3.77 -1.31 8.65
N ASN A 50 3.30 -1.68 7.47
CA ASN A 50 2.71 -2.99 7.25
C ASN A 50 3.77 -3.95 6.70
N PRO A 51 4.06 -5.10 7.33
CA PRO A 51 5.02 -6.07 6.81
C PRO A 51 4.41 -7.04 5.77
N GLU A 52 3.10 -6.97 5.52
CA GLU A 52 2.40 -7.73 4.48
C GLU A 52 2.83 -7.22 3.09
N GLU A 53 3.31 -8.13 2.25
CA GLU A 53 3.79 -7.83 0.91
C GLU A 53 2.79 -8.29 -0.14
N HIS A 54 2.59 -7.48 -1.17
CA HIS A 54 1.85 -7.83 -2.38
C HIS A 54 2.69 -7.49 -3.61
N THR A 55 2.55 -8.27 -4.66
CA THR A 55 3.11 -7.91 -5.96
C THR A 55 2.38 -6.70 -6.55
N ILE A 56 3.07 -5.89 -7.35
CA ILE A 56 2.43 -4.79 -8.07
C ILE A 56 1.31 -5.30 -8.99
N LEU A 57 1.49 -6.48 -9.58
CA LEU A 57 0.47 -7.08 -10.43
C LEU A 57 -0.80 -7.45 -9.65
N GLU A 58 -0.68 -8.12 -8.50
CA GLU A 58 -1.83 -8.42 -7.62
C GLU A 58 -2.55 -7.14 -7.20
N PHE A 59 -1.80 -6.10 -6.86
CA PHE A 59 -2.37 -4.82 -6.45
C PHE A 59 -3.13 -4.12 -7.59
N ALA A 60 -2.58 -4.13 -8.81
CA ALA A 60 -3.24 -3.60 -10.00
C ALA A 60 -4.56 -4.35 -10.32
N GLN A 61 -4.54 -5.68 -10.18
CA GLN A 61 -5.72 -6.53 -10.38
C GLN A 61 -6.79 -6.28 -9.30
N LEU A 62 -6.37 -6.12 -8.04
CA LEU A 62 -7.25 -5.77 -6.92
C LEU A 62 -7.96 -4.44 -7.17
N ILE A 63 -7.21 -3.38 -7.52
CA ILE A 63 -7.81 -2.07 -7.85
C ILE A 63 -8.82 -2.23 -8.99
N LYS A 64 -8.42 -2.89 -10.08
CA LYS A 64 -9.30 -3.09 -11.25
C LYS A 64 -10.61 -3.79 -10.87
N SER A 65 -10.58 -4.79 -10.00
CA SER A 65 -11.78 -5.53 -9.59
C SER A 65 -12.71 -4.68 -8.72
N LEU A 66 -12.15 -3.93 -7.77
CA LEU A 66 -12.90 -3.09 -6.83
C LEU A 66 -13.62 -1.93 -7.50
N VAL A 67 -12.98 -1.29 -8.50
CA VAL A 67 -13.62 -0.19 -9.25
C VAL A 67 -14.47 -0.68 -10.43
N VAL A 68 -14.62 -1.99 -10.60
CA VAL A 68 -15.35 -2.62 -11.71
C VAL A 68 -14.93 -2.04 -13.07
N SER A 69 -13.61 -1.83 -13.23
CA SER A 69 -13.08 -1.12 -14.40
C SER A 69 -12.80 -2.05 -15.58
N ARG A 70 -13.01 -1.53 -16.79
CA ARG A 70 -12.60 -2.20 -18.05
C ARG A 70 -11.17 -1.83 -18.48
N SER A 71 -10.47 -1.01 -17.69
CA SER A 71 -9.07 -0.64 -17.90
C SER A 71 -8.18 -1.84 -18.20
N GLN A 72 -7.37 -1.76 -19.25
CA GLN A 72 -6.33 -2.76 -19.52
C GLN A 72 -5.12 -2.52 -18.60
N ILE A 73 -4.48 -3.60 -18.17
CA ILE A 73 -3.17 -3.53 -17.53
C ILE A 73 -2.13 -3.58 -18.66
N GLN A 74 -1.32 -2.53 -18.78
CA GLN A 74 -0.25 -2.43 -19.76
C GLN A 74 1.10 -2.52 -19.06
N PHE A 75 1.98 -3.38 -19.58
CA PHE A 75 3.34 -3.52 -19.09
C PHE A 75 4.29 -2.59 -19.87
N LEU A 76 5.18 -1.93 -19.14
CA LEU A 76 6.27 -1.11 -19.67
C LEU A 76 7.62 -1.63 -19.15
N PRO A 77 8.76 -1.25 -19.75
CA PRO A 77 10.08 -1.63 -19.26
C PRO A 77 10.29 -1.27 -17.78
N GLU A 78 11.17 -1.99 -17.09
CA GLU A 78 11.50 -1.73 -15.68
C GLU A 78 12.07 -0.33 -15.48
N ALA A 79 11.72 0.28 -14.34
CA ALA A 79 12.38 1.50 -13.90
C ALA A 79 13.76 1.14 -13.33
N GLN A 80 14.80 1.81 -13.83
CA GLN A 80 16.20 1.45 -13.61
C GLN A 80 16.63 1.42 -12.13
N ASP A 81 15.96 2.18 -11.27
CA ASP A 81 16.28 2.31 -9.84
C ASP A 81 15.18 1.78 -8.90
N ASP A 82 14.25 0.95 -9.39
CA ASP A 82 13.13 0.46 -8.57
C ASP A 82 13.53 -0.74 -7.70
N PRO A 83 13.54 -0.63 -6.36
CA PRO A 83 13.90 -1.75 -5.51
C PRO A 83 12.87 -2.89 -5.63
N GLN A 84 13.39 -4.11 -5.74
CA GLN A 84 12.57 -5.32 -5.88
C GLN A 84 11.71 -5.63 -4.65
N ARG A 85 12.14 -5.16 -3.47
CA ARG A 85 11.47 -5.40 -2.19
C ARG A 85 11.54 -4.20 -1.25
N ARG A 86 10.41 -3.89 -0.59
CA ARG A 86 10.33 -2.90 0.51
C ARG A 86 9.41 -3.43 1.61
N ARG A 87 10.00 -4.06 2.63
CA ARG A 87 9.28 -4.63 3.78
C ARG A 87 9.81 -4.06 5.10
N PRO A 88 8.99 -3.33 5.87
CA PRO A 88 9.40 -2.83 7.16
C PRO A 88 9.48 -3.96 8.20
N ASP A 89 10.53 -3.94 9.03
CA ASP A 89 10.59 -4.75 10.24
C ASP A 89 9.94 -3.97 11.40
N ILE A 90 8.80 -4.46 11.88
CA ILE A 90 7.98 -3.81 12.92
C ILE A 90 8.10 -4.48 14.30
N ARG A 91 9.07 -5.38 14.52
CA ARG A 91 9.25 -6.08 15.82
C ARG A 91 9.30 -5.12 17.00
N LYS A 92 10.01 -4.00 16.85
CA LYS A 92 10.14 -2.98 17.88
C LYS A 92 8.81 -2.30 18.21
N ALA A 93 7.98 -1.99 17.20
CA ALA A 93 6.67 -1.38 17.42
C ALA A 93 5.73 -2.35 18.15
N LYS A 94 5.74 -3.64 17.77
CA LYS A 94 4.96 -4.67 18.46
C LYS A 94 5.36 -4.81 19.93
N MET A 95 6.67 -4.95 20.18
CA MET A 95 7.17 -5.20 21.53
C MET A 95 7.05 -3.99 22.46
N MET A 96 7.33 -2.79 21.96
CA MET A 96 7.47 -1.61 22.81
C MET A 96 6.21 -0.74 22.86
N LEU A 97 5.37 -0.79 21.83
CA LEU A 97 4.13 0.01 21.74
C LEU A 97 2.87 -0.84 21.80
N GLY A 98 2.97 -2.18 21.70
CA GLY A 98 1.80 -3.03 21.51
C GLY A 98 1.05 -2.74 20.20
N TRP A 99 1.73 -2.15 19.21
CA TRP A 99 1.12 -1.71 17.97
C TRP A 99 1.43 -2.66 16.81
N GLU A 100 0.41 -2.97 16.02
CA GLU A 100 0.51 -3.61 14.71
C GLU A 100 -0.65 -3.15 13.80
N PRO A 101 -0.47 -3.14 12.47
CA PRO A 101 -1.55 -2.81 11.55
C PRO A 101 -2.63 -3.88 11.58
N VAL A 102 -3.90 -3.48 11.55
CA VAL A 102 -5.06 -4.38 11.59
C VAL A 102 -5.89 -4.33 10.31
N VAL A 103 -5.69 -3.31 9.47
CA VAL A 103 -6.44 -3.16 8.21
C VAL A 103 -5.70 -3.88 7.08
N ARG A 104 -6.31 -4.95 6.58
CA ARG A 104 -5.83 -5.68 5.39
C ARG A 104 -5.97 -4.83 4.14
N VAL A 105 -5.02 -4.95 3.22
CA VAL A 105 -5.03 -4.21 1.93
C VAL A 105 -6.31 -4.43 1.13
N THR A 106 -6.88 -5.63 1.19
CA THR A 106 -8.16 -5.97 0.54
C THR A 106 -9.36 -5.19 1.09
N HIS A 107 -9.33 -4.77 2.37
CA HIS A 107 -10.42 -4.02 2.99
C HIS A 107 -10.30 -2.50 2.79
N VAL A 108 -9.09 -1.99 2.50
CA VAL A 108 -8.81 -0.55 2.37
C VAL A 108 -9.70 0.15 1.36
N PHE A 109 -10.00 -0.54 0.25
CA PHE A 109 -10.69 0.08 -0.88
C PHE A 109 -12.21 -0.12 -0.87
N CYS A 110 -12.76 -1.04 -0.06
CA CYS A 110 -14.21 -1.19 0.10
C CYS A 110 -14.85 -0.04 0.90
N LEU A 111 -14.07 0.69 1.70
CA LEU A 111 -14.57 1.84 2.48
C LEU A 111 -14.96 3.04 1.60
N ALA A 112 -14.54 3.08 0.33
CA ALA A 112 -14.91 4.14 -0.61
C ALA A 112 -16.22 3.87 -1.37
N THR A 113 -16.86 2.72 -1.15
CA THR A 113 -18.07 2.30 -1.87
C THR A 113 -19.31 2.14 -0.97
N ALA A 114 -19.22 2.55 0.30
CA ALA A 114 -20.36 2.58 1.23
C ALA A 114 -20.92 3.99 1.37
#